data_AF-A0A1H8ZUI9-F1
#
_entry.id   AF-A0A1H8ZUI9-F1
#
_cell.length_a   1.000
_cell.length_b   1.000
_cell.length_c   1.000
_cell.angle_alpha   90.00
_cell.angle_beta   90.00
_cell.angle_gamma   90.00
#
_symmetry.space_group_name_H-M   'P 1'
#
loop_
_entity.id
_entity.type
_entity.pdbx_description
1 polymer ?
#
loop_
_entity_poly.entity_id
_entity_poly.type
_entity_poly.pdbx_seq_one_letter_code
_entity_poly.pdbx_strand_id
1 'polypeptide(L)'
;MRKLLLIAFAFALVMILGTGEELLAQCPMCRATAETNLANGGTEGRGLNQGILYLLGMPYVLIGAVAFFWWRGRKNIDEEELVAE
;
A
#
# COMPACT_ATOMS: atom_id res chain seq x y z
N MET A 1 -16.53 16.68 -12.35
CA MET A 1 -16.64 15.26 -12.76
C MET A 1 -15.63 14.85 -13.83
N ARG A 2 -15.54 15.53 -14.99
CA ARG A 2 -14.58 15.15 -16.06
C ARG A 2 -13.11 15.12 -15.62
N LYS A 3 -12.66 16.06 -14.78
CA LYS A 3 -11.29 16.10 -14.24
C LYS A 3 -11.00 14.95 -13.25
N LEU A 4 -12.00 14.59 -12.42
CA LEU A 4 -11.90 13.46 -11.50
C LEU A 4 -11.82 12.13 -12.24
N LEU A 5 -12.59 11.97 -13.32
CA LEU A 5 -12.51 10.79 -14.19
C LEU A 5 -11.14 10.66 -14.87
N LEU A 6 -10.56 11.77 -15.32
CA LEU A 6 -9.21 11.77 -15.90
C LEU A 6 -8.12 11.43 -14.88
N ILE A 7 -8.24 11.93 -13.64
CA ILE A 7 -7.31 11.59 -12.55
C ILE A 7 -7.43 10.11 -12.18
N ALA A 8 -8.66 9.60 -12.05
CA ALA A 8 -8.90 8.19 -11.76
C ALA A 8 -8.39 7.26 -12.88
N PHE A 9 -8.59 7.66 -14.14
CA PHE A 9 -8.09 6.91 -15.29
C PHE A 9 -6.55 6.92 -15.36
N ALA A 10 -5.91 8.07 -15.14
CA ALA A 10 -4.45 8.18 -15.11
C ALA A 10 -3.85 7.36 -13.96
N PHE A 11 -4.48 7.37 -12.78
CA PHE A 11 -4.07 6.54 -11.65
C PHE A 11 -4.19 5.04 -11.97
N ALA A 12 -5.32 4.61 -12.54
CA ALA A 12 -5.52 3.22 -12.95
C ALA A 12 -4.49 2.78 -14.00
N LEU A 13 -4.18 3.64 -14.97
CA LEU A 13 -3.17 3.38 -16.00
C LEU A 13 -1.77 3.21 -15.40
N VAL A 14 -1.38 4.06 -14.46
CA VAL A 14 -0.09 3.95 -13.76
C VAL A 14 0.00 2.66 -12.95
N MET A 15 -1.09 2.27 -12.28
CA MET A 15 -1.12 1.02 -11.51
C MET A 15 -1.03 -0.23 -12.39
N ILE A 16 -1.61 -0.22 -13.59
CA ILE A 16 -1.54 -1.34 -14.55
C ILE A 16 -0.15 -1.42 -15.19
N LEU A 17 0.47 -0.28 -15.52
CA LEU A 17 1.79 -0.25 -16.15
C LEU A 17 2.94 -0.45 -15.15
N GLY A 18 2.70 -0.25 -13.85
CA GLY A 18 3.70 -0.36 -12.79
C GLY A 18 3.95 -1.77 -12.24
N THR A 19 3.26 -2.82 -12.73
CA THR A 19 3.41 -4.19 -12.21
C THR A 19 4.56 -4.98 -12.85
N GLY A 20 5.40 -4.34 -13.67
CA GLY A 20 6.34 -5.01 -14.57
C GLY A 20 7.72 -5.36 -14.01
N GLU A 21 8.07 -4.85 -12.83
CA GLU A 21 9.39 -5.09 -12.24
C GLU A 21 9.20 -5.89 -10.95
N GLU A 22 9.96 -6.98 -10.79
CA GLU A 22 10.09 -7.61 -9.49
C GLU A 22 10.46 -6.50 -8.50
N LEU A 23 9.62 -6.24 -7.49
CA LEU A 23 9.99 -5.32 -6.41
C LEU A 23 11.26 -5.89 -5.76
N LEU A 24 12.42 -5.46 -6.26
CA LEU A 24 13.72 -5.81 -5.73
C LEU A 24 13.73 -5.23 -4.32
N ALA A 25 13.56 -6.09 -3.33
CA ALA A 25 13.63 -5.72 -1.93
C ALA A 25 14.89 -4.87 -1.70
N GLN A 26 14.75 -3.78 -0.96
CA GLN A 26 15.77 -2.74 -0.76
C GLN A 26 17.06 -3.22 -0.04
N CYS A 27 17.21 -4.53 0.17
CA CYS A 27 18.48 -5.16 0.56
C CYS A 27 18.65 -6.44 -0.28
N PRO A 28 19.20 -6.35 -1.50
CA PRO A 28 19.46 -7.51 -2.34
C PRO A 28 20.39 -8.53 -1.65
N MET A 29 21.24 -8.06 -0.73
CA MET A 29 22.13 -8.91 0.06
C MET A 29 21.37 -9.78 1.08
N CYS A 30 20.36 -9.24 1.76
CA CYS A 30 19.57 -9.99 2.74
C CYS A 30 18.65 -11.03 2.07
N ARG A 31 18.08 -10.67 0.91
CA ARG A 31 17.28 -11.60 0.10
C ARG A 31 18.13 -12.73 -0.46
N ALA A 32 19.27 -12.43 -1.08
CA ALA A 32 20.15 -13.44 -1.67
C ALA A 32 20.69 -14.43 -0.63
N THR A 33 21.02 -13.95 0.57
CA THR A 33 21.47 -14.82 1.68
C THR A 33 20.36 -15.77 2.13
N ALA A 34 19.14 -15.26 2.30
CA ALA A 34 17.98 -16.05 2.70
C ALA A 34 17.55 -17.08 1.62
N GLU A 35 17.60 -16.69 0.34
CA GLU A 35 17.32 -17.60 -0.78
C GLU A 35 18.39 -18.69 -0.90
N THR A 36 19.67 -18.34 -0.70
CA THR A 36 20.78 -19.32 -0.67
C THR A 36 20.67 -20.26 0.53
N ASN A 37 20.22 -19.78 1.69
CA ASN A 37 19.96 -20.63 2.86
C ASN A 37 18.86 -21.66 2.55
N LEU A 38 17.76 -21.22 1.94
CA LEU A 38 16.68 -22.11 1.50
C LEU A 38 17.15 -23.16 0.48
N ALA A 39 17.93 -22.74 -0.51
CA ALA A 39 18.45 -23.63 -1.56
C ALA A 39 19.36 -24.74 -1.00
N ASN A 40 20.06 -24.47 0.12
CA ASN A 40 20.93 -25.43 0.80
C ASN A 40 20.22 -26.23 1.91
N GLY A 41 18.89 -26.21 1.96
CA GLY A 41 18.08 -26.98 2.91
C GLY A 41 17.86 -26.31 4.27
N GLY A 42 18.29 -25.05 4.42
CA GLY A 42 17.97 -24.23 5.57
C GLY A 42 16.55 -23.67 5.52
N THR A 43 16.09 -23.11 6.64
CA THR A 43 14.71 -22.59 6.78
C THR A 43 14.67 -21.06 6.93
N GLU A 44 15.84 -20.42 6.99
CA GLU A 44 15.96 -18.98 7.20
C GLU A 44 15.67 -18.26 5.88
N GLY A 45 14.45 -17.72 5.75
CA GLY A 45 13.96 -17.12 4.51
C GLY A 45 12.54 -17.57 4.14
N ARG A 46 12.00 -18.62 4.77
CA ARG A 46 10.60 -19.01 4.58
C ARG A 46 9.67 -17.87 4.99
N GLY A 47 8.85 -17.40 4.05
CA GLY A 47 7.88 -16.32 4.30
C GLY A 47 8.46 -14.90 4.23
N LEU A 48 9.74 -14.72 3.88
CA LEU A 48 10.37 -13.38 3.82
C LEU A 48 9.64 -12.44 2.86
N ASN A 49 9.22 -12.92 1.69
CA ASN A 49 8.49 -12.09 0.71
C ASN A 49 7.12 -11.64 1.25
N GLN A 50 6.42 -12.50 2.00
CA GLN A 50 5.16 -12.14 2.64
C GLN A 50 5.39 -11.06 3.72
N GLY A 51 6.47 -11.17 4.50
CA GLY A 51 6.86 -10.15 5.47
C GLY A 51 7.16 -8.79 4.84
N ILE A 52 7.89 -8.77 3.72
CA ILE A 52 8.21 -7.53 2.98
C ILE A 52 6.92 -6.87 2.46
N LEU A 53 6.03 -7.64 1.83
CA LEU A 53 4.75 -7.12 1.33
C LEU A 53 3.85 -6.61 2.47
N TYR A 54 3.83 -7.30 3.61
CA TYR A 54 3.10 -6.85 4.79
C TYR A 54 3.64 -5.50 5.30
N LEU A 55 4.96 -5.40 5.49
CA LEU A 55 5.59 -4.16 5.97
C LEU A 55 5.43 -2.99 5.00
N LEU A 56 5.46 -3.23 3.69
CA LEU A 56 5.23 -2.21 2.68
C LEU A 56 3.76 -1.79 2.59
N GLY A 57 2.81 -2.72 2.71
CA GLY A 57 1.37 -2.42 2.61
C GLY A 57 0.79 -1.74 3.84
N MET A 58 1.26 -2.10 5.03
CA MET A 58 0.76 -1.60 6.31
C MET A 58 0.71 -0.07 6.44
N PRO A 59 1.75 0.72 6.07
CA PRO A 59 1.69 2.18 6.19
C PRO A 59 0.60 2.80 5.30
N TYR A 60 0.36 2.27 4.09
CA TYR A 60 -0.70 2.79 3.21
C TYR A 60 -2.10 2.50 3.77
N VAL A 61 -2.30 1.30 4.33
CA VAL A 61 -3.57 0.94 4.99
C VAL A 61 -3.82 1.83 6.20
N LEU A 62 -2.81 2.08 7.03
CA LEU A 62 -2.93 2.98 8.18
C LEU A 62 -3.30 4.40 7.77
N ILE A 63 -2.59 4.97 6.79
CA ILE A 63 -2.86 6.32 6.30
C ILE A 63 -4.28 6.39 5.73
N GLY A 64 -4.69 5.40 4.93
CA GLY A 64 -6.04 5.32 4.38
C GLY A 64 -7.12 5.24 5.46
N ALA A 65 -6.91 4.45 6.51
CA ALA A 65 -7.82 4.35 7.64
C ALA A 65 -7.94 5.68 8.38
N VAL A 66 -6.82 6.33 8.72
CA VAL A 66 -6.81 7.63 9.38
C VAL A 66 -7.53 8.69 8.54
N ALA A 67 -7.22 8.76 7.24
CA ALA A 67 -7.88 9.70 6.32
C ALA A 67 -9.39 9.46 6.23
N PHE A 68 -9.83 8.19 6.17
CA PHE A 68 -11.24 7.82 6.14
C PHE A 68 -11.98 8.24 7.41
N PHE A 69 -11.42 7.93 8.60
CA PHE A 69 -12.03 8.32 9.86
C PHE A 69 -12.07 9.83 10.05
N TRP A 70 -11.01 10.55 9.66
CA TRP A 70 -10.98 12.01 9.67
C TRP A 70 -12.11 12.59 8.80
N TRP A 71 -12.20 12.14 7.54
CA TRP A 71 -13.20 12.66 6.61
C TRP A 71 -14.63 12.39 7.09
N ARG A 72 -14.89 11.19 7.62
CA ARG A 72 -16.19 10.86 8.21
C ARG A 72 -16.52 11.72 9.43
N GLY A 73 -15.55 12.00 10.28
CA GLY A 73 -15.72 12.90 11.43
C GLY A 73 -16.09 14.32 11.01
N ARG A 74 -15.44 14.85 9.96
CA ARG A 74 -15.74 16.18 9.41
C ARG A 74 -17.12 16.29 8.77
N LYS A 75 -17.55 15.27 8.01
CA LYS A 75 -18.87 15.27 7.36
C LYS A 75 -20.02 15.40 8.37
N ASN A 76 -19.86 14.82 9.57
CA ASN A 76 -20.87 14.92 10.62
C ASN A 76 -20.94 16.33 11.23
N ILE A 77 -19.81 17.05 11.32
CA ILE A 77 -19.77 18.44 11.81
C ILE A 77 -20.39 19.38 10.78
N ASP A 78 -20.06 19.20 9.49
CA ASP A 78 -20.62 19.99 8.41
C ASP A 78 -22.16 19.78 8.27
N GLU A 79 -22.67 18.56 8.54
CA GLU A 79 -24.13 18.29 8.58
C GLU A 79 -24.82 18.88 9.81
N GLU A 80 -24.16 18.90 10.99
CA GLU A 80 -24.71 19.46 12.22
C GLU A 80 -24.76 21.00 12.19
N GLU A 81 -23.77 21.65 11.59
CA GLU A 81 -23.75 23.11 11.37
C GLU A 81 -24.84 23.55 10.36
N LEU A 82 -25.08 22.77 9.31
CA LEU A 82 -26.10 23.08 8.27
C LEU A 82 -27.55 22.80 8.73
N VAL A 83 -27.74 22.03 9.79
CA VAL A 83 -29.06 21.79 10.43
C VAL A 83 -29.31 22.77 11.59
N ALA A 84 -28.25 23.39 12.12
CA ALA A 84 -28.33 24.38 13.19
C ALA A 84 -28.57 25.83 12.70
N GLU A 85 -28.38 26.11 11.41
CA GLU A 85 -28.89 27.31 10.71
C GLU A 85 -30.33 27.09 10.19
#